data_AF-A0A8H3PKX4-F1
#
_entry.id   AF-A0A8H3PKX4-F1
#
_cell.length_a   1.000
_cell.length_b   1.000
_cell.length_c   1.000
_cell.angle_alpha   90.00
_cell.angle_beta   90.00
_cell.angle_gamma   90.00
#
_symmetry.space_group_name_H-M   'P 1'
#
loop_
_entity.id
_entity.type
_entity.pdbx_description
1 polymer ?
#
loop_
_entity_poly.entity_id
_entity_poly.type
_entity_poly.pdbx_seq_one_letter_code
_entity_poly.pdbx_strand_id
1 'polypeptide(L)'
;MLRALQYPRLEPPKHVRLTDLQTLILQYPGQAVVVYPECTTTNGQGILPFSPSLLTAPPQAKIFPISLRYTAGDITTPVPGTYISFVWNLLSKPTHCIRVRIAESVHNTSQSSATRNSTSQIEREMLYDDRASSSDTLLSSEDIESINAVEKRILDKVAEALARLGRVKRVGLGVKDKDDFVKAWTKQQR
;
A
#
# COMPACT_ATOMS: atom_id res chain seq x y z
N MET A 1 10.19 20.91 2.92
CA MET A 1 10.43 20.19 1.65
C MET A 1 9.24 19.27 1.39
N LEU A 2 8.67 19.27 0.18
CA LEU A 2 7.50 18.45 -0.16
C LEU A 2 7.87 16.96 -0.18
N ARG A 3 7.49 16.21 0.87
CA ARG A 3 7.80 14.76 1.00
C ARG A 3 7.30 13.93 -0.19
N ALA A 4 6.19 14.35 -0.80
CA ALA A 4 5.62 13.68 -1.98
C ALA A 4 6.54 13.70 -3.21
N LEU A 5 7.47 14.66 -3.30
CA LEU A 5 8.42 14.81 -4.42
C LEU A 5 9.80 14.23 -4.11
N GLN A 6 9.96 13.61 -2.94
CA GLN A 6 11.25 13.08 -2.51
C GLN A 6 11.50 11.73 -3.19
N TYR A 7 12.78 11.42 -3.44
CA TYR A 7 13.17 10.11 -3.94
C TYR A 7 12.70 8.99 -3.00
N PRO A 8 12.26 7.85 -3.54
CA PRO A 8 11.93 6.68 -2.72
C PRO A 8 13.14 6.32 -1.86
N ARG A 9 12.89 5.97 -0.60
CA ARG A 9 13.90 5.49 0.33
C ARG A 9 13.42 4.17 0.92
N LEU A 10 14.31 3.19 0.96
CA LEU A 10 14.02 1.87 1.53
C LEU A 10 13.87 1.97 3.05
N GLU A 11 14.81 2.66 3.68
CA GLU A 11 14.86 2.78 5.13
C GLU A 11 14.54 4.21 5.59
N PRO A 12 13.92 4.35 6.76
CA PRO A 12 13.79 5.65 7.40
C PRO A 12 15.18 6.21 7.75
N PRO A 13 15.35 7.54 7.82
CA PRO A 13 16.60 8.13 8.29
C PRO A 13 16.92 7.67 9.72
N LYS A 14 18.20 7.39 10.00
CA LYS A 14 18.71 6.73 11.23
C LYS A 14 18.31 7.38 12.58
N HIS A 15 17.82 8.61 12.59
CA HIS A 15 17.46 9.36 13.81
C HIS A 15 15.96 9.70 13.89
N VAL A 16 15.11 9.03 13.12
CA VAL A 16 13.67 9.28 13.12
C VAL A 16 12.96 8.35 14.09
N ARG A 17 12.15 8.93 14.97
CA ARG A 17 11.25 8.17 15.85
C ARG A 17 10.09 7.62 15.02
N LEU A 18 10.01 6.29 14.92
CA LEU A 18 8.86 5.60 14.35
C LEU A 18 7.71 5.59 15.37
N THR A 19 6.48 5.49 14.88
CA THR A 19 5.27 5.49 15.73
C THR A 19 4.28 4.49 15.16
N ASP A 20 3.69 3.71 16.05
CA ASP A 20 2.71 2.69 15.70
C ASP A 20 1.33 3.31 15.45
N LEU A 21 0.55 2.69 14.57
CA LEU A 21 -0.81 3.13 14.28
C LEU A 21 -1.70 3.08 15.52
N GLN A 22 -1.50 2.09 16.39
CA GLN A 22 -2.20 2.01 17.68
C GLN A 22 -1.96 3.25 18.55
N THR A 23 -0.71 3.72 18.67
CA THR A 23 -0.38 4.92 19.45
C THR A 23 -1.03 6.16 18.85
N LEU A 24 -1.02 6.29 17.51
CA LEU A 24 -1.66 7.42 16.83
C LEU A 24 -3.18 7.45 17.05
N ILE A 25 -3.84 6.30 16.96
CA ILE A 25 -5.29 6.20 17.17
C ILE A 25 -5.66 6.54 18.62
N LEU A 26 -4.86 6.08 19.60
CA LEU A 26 -5.07 6.40 21.01
C LEU A 26 -4.81 7.88 21.33
N GLN A 27 -3.83 8.49 20.66
CA GLN A 27 -3.49 9.90 20.85
C GLN A 27 -4.55 10.84 20.28
N TYR A 28 -5.22 10.44 19.19
CA TYR A 28 -6.22 11.26 18.49
C TYR A 28 -7.57 10.55 18.40
N PRO A 29 -8.27 10.32 19.53
CA PRO A 29 -9.58 9.68 19.53
C PRO A 29 -10.59 10.57 18.80
N GLY A 30 -11.18 10.07 17.71
CA GLY A 30 -12.15 10.80 16.89
C GLY A 30 -11.61 11.38 15.58
N GLN A 31 -10.32 11.22 15.29
CA GLN A 31 -9.74 11.59 13.99
C GLN A 31 -9.53 10.36 13.11
N ALA A 32 -9.78 10.53 11.81
CA ALA A 32 -9.44 9.52 10.81
C ALA A 32 -7.94 9.58 10.49
N VAL A 33 -7.25 8.45 10.59
CA VAL A 33 -5.83 8.32 10.22
C VAL A 33 -5.76 7.79 8.78
N VAL A 34 -5.11 8.55 7.89
CA VAL A 34 -4.89 8.15 6.49
C VAL A 34 -3.47 7.60 6.36
N VAL A 35 -3.36 6.37 5.87
CA VAL A 35 -2.07 5.66 5.70
C VAL A 35 -1.88 5.30 4.24
N TYR A 36 -0.65 5.50 3.74
CA TYR A 36 -0.22 5.04 2.42
C TYR A 36 0.71 3.83 2.57
N PRO A 37 0.17 2.59 2.51
CA PRO A 37 0.93 1.39 2.86
C PRO A 37 2.02 1.04 1.84
N GLU A 38 1.99 1.61 0.63
CA GLU A 38 3.03 1.42 -0.39
C GLU A 38 4.33 2.19 -0.08
N CYS A 39 4.36 3.04 0.96
CA CYS A 39 5.48 3.88 1.37
C CYS A 39 6.06 4.82 0.28
N THR A 40 5.46 4.86 -0.89
CA THR A 40 5.84 5.68 -2.02
C THR A 40 4.60 6.05 -2.84
N THR A 41 4.72 7.06 -3.69
CA THR A 41 3.61 7.49 -4.54
C THR A 41 3.35 6.50 -5.67
N THR A 42 2.11 6.09 -5.87
CA THR A 42 1.77 5.21 -7.00
C THR A 42 1.69 6.01 -8.30
N ASN A 43 2.04 5.38 -9.43
CA ASN A 43 1.74 5.87 -10.78
C ASN A 43 0.31 5.52 -11.23
N GLY A 44 -0.47 4.86 -10.37
CA GLY A 44 -1.86 4.46 -10.63
C GLY A 44 -2.00 3.29 -11.60
N GLN A 45 -0.91 2.66 -12.04
CA GLN A 45 -0.93 1.51 -12.94
C GLN A 45 -0.81 0.17 -12.19
N GLY A 46 -0.14 0.17 -11.05
CA GLY A 46 0.05 -1.02 -10.23
C GLY A 46 0.11 -0.68 -8.75
N ILE A 47 -0.24 -1.68 -7.94
CA ILE A 47 -0.15 -1.62 -6.48
C ILE A 47 1.13 -2.32 -6.04
N LEU A 48 1.98 -1.59 -5.32
CA LEU A 48 3.20 -2.11 -4.73
C LEU A 48 2.90 -2.95 -3.47
N PRO A 49 3.80 -3.85 -3.05
CA PRO A 49 3.69 -4.55 -1.79
C PRO A 49 3.50 -3.60 -0.61
N PHE A 50 2.63 -3.98 0.32
CA PHE A 50 2.33 -3.16 1.50
C PHE A 50 3.35 -3.35 2.60
N SER A 51 3.71 -2.23 3.22
CA SER A 51 4.53 -2.21 4.43
C SER A 51 3.84 -2.90 5.61
N PRO A 52 4.59 -3.61 6.46
CA PRO A 52 4.06 -4.22 7.68
C PRO A 52 3.53 -3.20 8.70
N SER A 53 3.76 -1.90 8.51
CA SER A 53 3.20 -0.84 9.35
C SER A 53 1.67 -0.93 9.51
N LEU A 54 0.96 -1.47 8.51
CA LEU A 54 -0.50 -1.68 8.58
C LEU A 54 -0.91 -2.69 9.69
N LEU A 55 -0.02 -3.63 10.03
CA LEU A 55 -0.26 -4.64 11.07
C LEU A 55 -0.22 -4.06 12.49
N THR A 56 0.37 -2.87 12.66
CA THR A 56 0.38 -2.15 13.95
C THR A 56 -0.97 -1.53 14.30
N ALA A 57 -1.95 -1.60 13.39
CA ALA A 57 -3.30 -1.14 13.66
C ALA A 57 -4.01 -2.06 14.67
N PRO A 58 -4.74 -1.51 15.65
CA PRO A 58 -5.40 -2.31 16.67
C PRO A 58 -6.50 -3.19 16.04
N PRO A 59 -6.78 -4.39 16.58
CA PRO A 59 -7.69 -5.37 15.96
C PRO A 59 -9.13 -4.88 15.79
N GLN A 60 -9.53 -3.96 16.66
CA GLN A 60 -10.87 -3.38 16.70
C GLN A 60 -11.02 -2.22 15.71
N ALA A 61 -9.93 -1.69 15.15
CA ALA A 61 -9.99 -0.60 14.18
C ALA A 61 -10.47 -1.10 12.82
N LYS A 62 -11.40 -0.36 12.23
CA LYS A 62 -11.90 -0.58 10.88
C LYS A 62 -10.92 0.04 9.88
N ILE A 63 -10.32 -0.79 9.04
CA ILE A 63 -9.46 -0.36 7.94
C ILE A 63 -10.31 -0.24 6.69
N PHE A 64 -10.44 0.96 6.14
CA PHE A 64 -11.20 1.20 4.90
C PHE A 64 -10.23 1.37 3.73
N PRO A 65 -10.17 0.42 2.79
CA PRO A 65 -9.33 0.58 1.61
C PRO A 65 -9.95 1.61 0.65
N ILE A 66 -9.20 2.66 0.35
CA ILE A 66 -9.64 3.77 -0.52
C ILE A 66 -8.78 3.79 -1.78
N SER A 67 -9.43 3.69 -2.95
CA SER A 67 -8.78 3.89 -4.25
C SER A 67 -9.05 5.31 -4.73
N LEU A 68 -7.97 6.07 -4.93
CA LEU A 68 -8.01 7.45 -5.39
C LEU A 68 -7.36 7.53 -6.78
N ARG A 69 -8.12 7.95 -7.79
CA ARG A 69 -7.64 8.06 -9.18
C ARG A 69 -7.88 9.44 -9.76
N TYR A 70 -6.81 10.02 -10.30
CA TYR A 70 -6.86 11.26 -11.07
C TYR A 70 -7.21 10.96 -12.53
N THR A 71 -8.09 11.76 -13.12
CA THR A 71 -8.57 11.55 -14.51
C THR A 71 -7.48 11.87 -15.55
N ALA A 72 -6.55 12.74 -15.18
CA ALA A 72 -5.31 12.98 -15.90
C ALA A 72 -4.17 12.22 -15.21
N GLY A 73 -3.49 11.32 -15.91
CA GLY A 73 -2.32 10.60 -15.37
C GLY A 73 -1.10 11.51 -15.19
N ASP A 74 -1.03 12.56 -16.00
CA ASP A 74 0.02 13.57 -16.04
C ASP A 74 -0.05 14.62 -14.93
N ILE A 75 -1.09 14.58 -14.08
CA ILE A 75 -1.19 15.36 -12.85
C ILE A 75 -0.94 14.52 -11.59
N THR A 76 -0.54 13.25 -11.76
CA THR A 76 -0.06 12.43 -10.64
C THR A 76 1.38 12.80 -10.30
N THR A 77 1.87 12.37 -9.13
CA THR A 77 3.21 12.69 -8.63
C THR A 77 4.26 12.53 -9.74
N PRO A 78 5.01 13.59 -10.09
CA PRO A 78 5.96 13.51 -11.18
C PRO A 78 7.08 12.53 -10.86
N VAL A 79 7.66 11.95 -11.91
CA VAL A 79 8.97 11.29 -11.81
C VAL A 79 9.97 12.35 -11.32
N PRO A 80 10.82 12.04 -10.33
CA PRO A 80 11.84 12.99 -9.89
C PRO A 80 12.64 13.53 -11.07
N GLY A 81 12.64 14.86 -11.24
CA GLY A 81 13.30 15.56 -12.37
C GLY A 81 12.35 16.19 -13.40
N THR A 82 11.08 15.76 -13.48
CA THR A 82 10.10 16.30 -14.44
C THR A 82 9.16 17.35 -13.83
N TYR A 83 9.63 18.12 -12.86
CA TYR A 83 8.78 19.02 -12.07
C TYR A 83 8.19 20.18 -12.89
N ILE A 84 8.94 20.74 -13.85
CA ILE A 84 8.48 21.87 -14.66
C ILE A 84 7.33 21.44 -15.59
N SER A 85 7.47 20.30 -16.27
CA SER A 85 6.41 19.76 -17.13
C SER A 85 5.19 19.36 -16.31
N PHE A 86 5.37 18.84 -15.10
CA PHE A 86 4.27 18.57 -14.18
C PHE A 86 3.51 19.83 -13.77
N VAL A 87 4.20 20.88 -13.33
CA VAL A 87 3.55 22.15 -12.96
C VAL A 87 2.83 22.75 -14.17
N TRP A 88 3.46 22.71 -15.34
CA TRP A 88 2.82 23.15 -16.57
C TRP A 88 1.54 22.36 -16.88
N ASN A 89 1.59 21.03 -16.84
CA ASN A 89 0.42 20.18 -17.10
C ASN A 89 -0.69 20.35 -16.05
N LEU A 90 -0.30 20.55 -14.79
CA LEU A 90 -1.21 20.81 -13.68
C LEU A 90 -1.93 22.15 -13.83
N LEU A 91 -1.23 23.20 -14.27
CA LEU A 91 -1.79 24.55 -14.41
C LEU A 91 -2.48 24.78 -15.76
N SER A 92 -2.09 24.06 -16.82
CA SER A 92 -2.64 24.24 -18.17
C SER A 92 -4.04 23.65 -18.34
N LYS A 93 -4.47 22.75 -17.43
CA LYS A 93 -5.80 22.14 -17.49
C LYS A 93 -6.74 22.84 -16.50
N PRO A 94 -7.90 23.37 -16.97
CA PRO A 94 -8.82 24.12 -16.12
C PRO A 94 -9.59 23.24 -15.13
N THR A 95 -9.70 21.93 -15.40
CA THR A 95 -10.51 21.01 -14.59
C THR A 95 -9.74 19.73 -14.27
N HIS A 96 -9.65 19.42 -12.98
CA HIS A 96 -9.07 18.18 -12.47
C HIS A 96 -10.13 17.36 -11.75
N CYS A 97 -10.38 16.15 -12.25
CA CYS A 97 -11.38 15.26 -11.68
C CYS A 97 -10.70 14.13 -10.88
N ILE A 98 -11.08 14.01 -9.60
CA ILE A 98 -10.64 12.95 -8.70
C ILE A 98 -11.79 11.95 -8.54
N ARG A 99 -11.52 10.69 -8.86
CA ARG A 99 -12.44 9.58 -8.63
C ARG A 99 -12.02 8.85 -7.37
N VAL A 100 -12.89 8.88 -6.36
CA VAL A 100 -12.70 8.16 -5.10
C VAL A 100 -13.62 6.95 -5.07
N ARG A 101 -13.07 5.81 -4.72
CA ARG A 101 -13.82 4.58 -4.44
C ARG A 101 -13.41 4.08 -3.07
N ILE A 102 -14.36 3.58 -2.30
CA ILE A 102 -14.15 3.10 -0.94
C ILE A 102 -14.66 1.66 -0.88
N ALA A 103 -13.83 0.75 -0.37
CA ALA A 103 -14.22 -0.64 -0.14
C ALA A 103 -14.78 -0.83 1.28
N GLU A 104 -15.35 -2.01 1.51
CA GLU A 104 -15.82 -2.45 2.82
C GLU A 104 -14.67 -2.51 3.85
N SER A 105 -15.00 -2.31 5.13
CA SER A 105 -14.03 -2.35 6.21
C SER A 105 -13.40 -3.73 6.38
N VAL A 106 -12.08 -3.77 6.49
CA VAL A 106 -11.30 -4.94 6.89
C VAL A 106 -10.84 -4.75 8.34
N HIS A 107 -10.81 -5.82 9.12
CA HIS A 107 -10.33 -5.82 10.50
C HIS A 107 -8.99 -6.56 10.58
N ASN A 108 -8.10 -6.12 11.46
CA ASN A 108 -6.84 -6.79 11.72
C ASN A 108 -7.07 -7.97 12.67
N THR A 109 -7.37 -9.15 12.13
CA THR A 109 -7.66 -10.35 12.94
C THR A 109 -6.41 -11.07 13.46
N SER A 110 -5.19 -10.67 13.09
CA SER A 110 -3.97 -11.42 13.44
C SER A 110 -3.76 -11.51 14.95
N GLN A 111 -4.00 -10.43 15.70
CA GLN A 111 -3.82 -10.42 17.15
C GLN A 111 -4.98 -11.08 17.92
N SER A 112 -6.15 -11.24 17.31
CA SER A 112 -7.33 -11.86 17.95
C SER A 112 -7.26 -13.39 17.99
N SER A 113 -6.45 -14.00 17.11
CA SER A 113 -6.25 -15.44 17.02
C SER A 113 -5.42 -16.04 18.17
N ALA A 114 -4.70 -15.22 18.94
CA ALA A 114 -3.86 -15.72 20.04
C ALA A 114 -4.65 -16.12 21.31
N THR A 115 -5.95 -15.83 21.39
CA THR A 115 -6.76 -16.04 22.61
C THR A 115 -7.94 -17.01 22.43
N ARG A 116 -8.05 -17.71 21.30
CA ARG A 116 -9.12 -18.70 21.08
C ARG A 116 -8.56 -20.04 20.63
N ASN A 117 -8.00 -20.79 21.57
CA ASN A 117 -7.84 -22.22 21.40
C ASN A 117 -9.07 -22.97 21.94
N SER A 118 -9.47 -23.97 21.16
CA SER A 118 -10.43 -25.04 21.46
C SER A 118 -11.91 -24.71 21.27
N THR A 119 -12.45 -25.05 20.10
CA THR A 119 -13.46 -26.12 19.89
C THR A 119 -14.32 -25.82 18.65
N SER A 120 -14.47 -26.84 17.80
CA SER A 120 -15.43 -27.01 16.70
C SER A 120 -15.33 -26.07 15.49
N GLN A 121 -14.74 -26.58 14.40
CA GLN A 121 -15.48 -26.87 13.15
C GLN A 121 -14.52 -27.47 12.11
N ILE A 122 -14.34 -28.78 12.22
CA ILE A 122 -14.13 -29.66 11.07
C ILE A 122 -15.48 -29.67 10.31
N GLU A 123 -15.43 -29.79 8.98
CA GLU A 123 -16.56 -29.85 8.01
C GLU A 123 -16.87 -28.57 7.22
N ARG A 124 -15.97 -28.24 6.27
CA ARG A 124 -16.35 -27.93 4.88
C ARG A 124 -15.09 -27.94 4.00
N GLU A 125 -14.61 -29.14 3.75
CA GLU A 125 -13.56 -29.41 2.79
C GLU A 125 -14.22 -30.01 1.55
N MET A 126 -14.62 -29.18 0.58
CA MET A 126 -14.90 -29.62 -0.80
C MET A 126 -14.68 -28.47 -1.80
N LEU A 127 -13.66 -28.69 -2.63
CA LEU A 127 -13.50 -28.26 -4.03
C LEU A 127 -13.59 -26.76 -4.37
N TYR A 128 -12.45 -26.09 -4.30
CA TYR A 128 -12.07 -25.10 -5.32
C TYR A 128 -10.65 -25.43 -5.77
N ASP A 129 -10.55 -26.28 -6.80
CA ASP A 129 -9.40 -26.31 -7.69
C ASP A 129 -9.45 -25.02 -8.51
N ASP A 130 -8.81 -23.97 -8.00
CA ASP A 130 -8.46 -22.82 -8.81
C ASP A 130 -6.95 -22.70 -8.78
N ARG A 131 -6.35 -22.88 -9.95
CA ARG A 131 -4.94 -22.61 -10.23
C ARG A 131 -4.70 -21.11 -10.03
N ALA A 132 -4.63 -20.67 -8.78
CA ALA A 132 -4.30 -19.32 -8.40
C ALA A 132 -2.82 -19.09 -8.72
N SER A 133 -2.61 -18.44 -9.86
CA SER A 133 -1.36 -17.85 -10.32
C SER A 133 -0.53 -17.30 -9.15
N SER A 134 0.71 -17.78 -9.05
CA SER A 134 1.70 -17.55 -8.00
C SER A 134 1.68 -16.15 -7.37
N SER A 135 0.92 -16.00 -6.28
CA SER A 135 0.98 -14.83 -5.38
C SER A 135 2.16 -14.90 -4.40
N ASP A 136 2.87 -16.03 -4.35
CA ASP A 136 3.87 -16.30 -3.32
C ASP A 136 5.23 -15.62 -3.58
N THR A 137 5.42 -15.02 -4.77
CA THR A 137 6.70 -14.45 -5.23
C THR A 137 6.72 -12.90 -5.25
N LEU A 138 5.70 -12.22 -4.73
CA LEU A 138 5.54 -10.77 -4.92
C LEU A 138 6.01 -9.90 -3.74
N LEU A 139 6.70 -10.49 -2.76
CA LEU A 139 7.33 -9.75 -1.67
C LEU A 139 8.84 -9.75 -1.89
N SER A 140 9.47 -8.58 -1.75
CA SER A 140 10.93 -8.47 -1.68
C SER A 140 11.43 -9.39 -0.57
N SER A 141 12.28 -10.33 -0.93
CA SER A 141 12.75 -11.47 -0.13
C SER A 141 13.43 -11.11 1.20
N GLU A 142 13.67 -9.83 1.48
CA GLU A 142 14.42 -9.36 2.65
C GLU A 142 13.52 -9.06 3.87
N ASP A 143 12.21 -8.80 3.69
CA ASP A 143 11.29 -8.48 4.80
C ASP A 143 10.45 -9.67 5.31
N ILE A 144 10.55 -10.84 4.64
CA ILE A 144 9.68 -12.01 4.88
C ILE A 144 10.07 -12.77 6.14
N GLU A 145 11.33 -12.74 6.58
CA GLU A 145 11.81 -13.63 7.65
C GLU A 145 11.18 -13.35 9.03
N SER A 146 10.44 -12.25 9.19
CA SER A 146 9.82 -11.86 10.47
C SER A 146 8.29 -11.79 10.47
N ILE A 147 7.61 -11.98 9.32
CA ILE A 147 6.15 -11.78 9.22
C ILE A 147 5.42 -13.12 9.23
N ASN A 148 4.44 -13.26 10.13
CA ASN A 148 3.68 -14.50 10.28
C ASN A 148 2.76 -14.72 9.05
N ALA A 149 2.48 -15.98 8.69
CA ALA A 149 1.62 -16.31 7.54
C ALA A 149 0.20 -15.70 7.66
N VAL A 150 -0.30 -15.54 8.88
CA VAL A 150 -1.60 -14.88 9.15
C VAL A 150 -1.54 -13.39 8.82
N GLU A 151 -0.43 -12.72 9.15
CA GLU A 151 -0.23 -11.30 8.89
C GLU A 151 -0.07 -11.02 7.40
N LYS A 152 0.68 -11.88 6.70
CA LYS A 152 0.81 -11.85 5.22
C LYS A 152 -0.57 -11.91 4.55
N ARG A 153 -1.45 -12.80 5.00
CA ARG A 153 -2.83 -12.92 4.47
C ARG A 153 -3.65 -11.64 4.65
N ILE A 154 -3.47 -10.90 5.74
CA ILE A 154 -4.19 -9.64 5.98
C ILE A 154 -3.70 -8.57 5.00
N LEU A 155 -2.38 -8.43 4.85
CA LEU A 155 -1.78 -7.50 3.88
C LEU A 155 -2.25 -7.83 2.46
N ASP A 156 -2.22 -9.11 2.09
CA ASP A 156 -2.69 -9.60 0.79
C ASP A 156 -4.18 -9.31 0.55
N LYS A 157 -5.03 -9.53 1.56
CA LYS A 157 -6.46 -9.25 1.48
C LYS A 157 -6.76 -7.76 1.27
N VAL A 158 -6.05 -6.87 1.97
CA VAL A 158 -6.21 -5.42 1.80
C VAL A 158 -5.69 -5.00 0.42
N ALA A 159 -4.56 -5.57 -0.02
CA ALA A 159 -3.97 -5.28 -1.33
C ALA A 159 -4.87 -5.73 -2.48
N GLU A 160 -5.45 -6.92 -2.38
CA GLU A 160 -6.41 -7.45 -3.34
C GLU A 160 -7.70 -6.62 -3.38
N ALA A 161 -8.23 -6.23 -2.23
CA ALA A 161 -9.39 -5.35 -2.15
C ALA A 161 -9.13 -4.01 -2.87
N LEU A 162 -7.96 -3.41 -2.68
CA LEU A 162 -7.55 -2.20 -3.39
C LEU A 162 -7.35 -2.42 -4.90
N ALA A 163 -6.75 -3.55 -5.29
CA ALA A 163 -6.55 -3.92 -6.69
C ALA A 163 -7.90 -4.02 -7.43
N ARG A 164 -8.85 -4.72 -6.82
CA ARG A 164 -10.21 -4.88 -7.35
C ARG A 164 -10.95 -3.54 -7.43
N LEU A 165 -10.84 -2.71 -6.39
CA LEU A 165 -11.49 -1.41 -6.31
C LEU A 165 -10.95 -0.43 -7.36
N GLY A 166 -9.62 -0.38 -7.49
CA GLY A 166 -8.90 0.47 -8.43
C GLY A 166 -8.91 -0.04 -9.88
N ARG A 167 -9.28 -1.31 -10.09
CA ARG A 167 -9.12 -2.04 -11.36
C ARG A 167 -7.66 -2.01 -11.84
N VAL A 168 -6.73 -2.23 -10.91
CA VAL A 168 -5.28 -2.22 -11.12
C VAL A 168 -4.69 -3.56 -10.69
N LYS A 169 -3.55 -3.94 -11.26
CA LYS A 169 -2.89 -5.21 -10.92
C LYS A 169 -1.95 -5.01 -9.73
N ARG A 170 -1.80 -6.06 -8.91
CA ARG A 170 -0.70 -6.15 -7.95
C ARG A 170 0.58 -6.42 -8.73
N VAL A 171 1.63 -5.69 -8.41
CA VAL A 171 2.96 -5.88 -9.02
C VAL A 171 3.91 -6.40 -7.95
N GLY A 172 4.77 -7.36 -8.30
CA GLY A 172 5.84 -7.84 -7.41
C GLY A 172 7.06 -6.94 -7.42
N LEU A 173 6.86 -5.65 -7.71
CA LEU A 173 7.91 -4.65 -7.78
C LEU A 173 8.00 -3.97 -6.41
N GLY A 174 9.20 -3.91 -5.86
CA GLY A 174 9.46 -3.27 -4.58
C GLY A 174 9.82 -1.79 -4.73
N VAL A 175 10.07 -1.15 -3.58
CA VAL A 175 10.60 0.22 -3.53
C VAL A 175 11.99 0.30 -4.17
N LYS A 176 12.77 -0.78 -4.12
CA LYS A 176 14.10 -0.90 -4.74
C LYS A 176 14.03 -0.84 -6.27
N ASP A 177 13.13 -1.62 -6.87
CA ASP A 177 12.92 -1.62 -8.32
C ASP A 177 12.46 -0.24 -8.80
N LYS A 178 11.67 0.46 -7.98
CA LYS A 178 11.26 1.84 -8.26
C LYS A 178 12.45 2.80 -8.21
N ASP A 179 13.34 2.67 -7.23
CA ASP A 179 14.56 3.48 -7.16
C ASP A 179 15.46 3.26 -8.39
N ASP A 180 15.63 2.00 -8.79
CA ASP A 180 16.40 1.64 -9.98
C ASP A 180 15.76 2.14 -11.28
N PHE A 181 14.42 2.10 -11.38
CA PHE A 181 13.68 2.74 -12.47
C PHE A 181 13.98 4.24 -12.56
N VAL A 182 13.93 4.96 -11.43
CA VAL A 182 14.18 6.40 -11.42
C VAL A 182 15.65 6.70 -11.81
N LYS A 183 16.62 5.89 -11.37
CA LYS A 183 18.02 6.02 -11.79
C LYS A 183 18.19 5.82 -13.29
N ALA A 184 17.58 4.76 -13.85
CA ALA A 184 17.64 4.47 -15.28
C ALA A 184 16.98 5.58 -16.11
N TRP A 185 15.79 6.05 -15.70
CA TRP A 185 15.06 7.14 -16.33
C TRP A 185 15.89 8.44 -16.37
N THR A 186 16.49 8.79 -15.23
CA THR A 186 17.32 10.01 -15.12
C THR A 186 18.57 9.92 -16.00
N LYS A 187 19.17 8.73 -16.12
CA LYS A 187 20.34 8.50 -17.00
C LYS A 187 20.00 8.65 -18.48
N GLN A 188 18.79 8.27 -18.90
CA GLN A 188 18.34 8.37 -20.29
C GLN A 188 17.98 9.80 -20.72
N GLN A 189 17.61 10.67 -19.77
CA GLN A 189 17.30 12.09 -20.05
C GLN A 189 18.51 13.03 -20.03
N ARG A 190 19.69 12.52 -19.66
CA ARG A 190 20.98 13.23 -19.72
C ARG A 190 21.70 12.92 -21.03
#